data_AF-Q252D4-F1
#
_entry.id   AF-Q252D4-F1
#
_cell.length_a   1.000
_cell.length_b   1.000
_cell.length_c   1.000
_cell.angle_alpha   90.00
_cell.angle_beta   90.00
_cell.angle_gamma   90.00
#
_symmetry.space_group_name_H-M   'P 1'
#
loop_
_entity.id
_entity.type
_entity.pdbx_description
1 polymer ?
#
loop_
_entity_poly.entity_id
_entity_poly.type
_entity_poly.pdbx_seq_one_letter_code
_entity_poly.pdbx_strand_id
1 'polypeptide(L)'
;MDKQLENMPPEQCLFMKVEISRPGSFGAETSSTLTLPAAPYEILDALDKARITDERVIYSAEVIGCELDYLPQFIGTNANLYELNHLAERLSSLSAGELDCFEGMVMMDTIQTQYSPIAIDRLINMTHSMKDCHVVYEAHDDSTLGKFYADNDFVQKLENVPDEIYECLDFGKIGKEMREGEGGVFTPHGYVIQNGEIAAEYHSGDAVPLEKLDYTMLLRVTKGDFNDPQYDNDLVAFLKLPADDKMLSQAVEVVEAASPEECVFSAVDCMIPSLTEKINDALYESDGDCYGLVNELAEQLQRINNKGNISTYKAMMEVVQTEISLEDALDLSQEIEKFSVIREAASPADYARSMLSKYCIEYESELFSRTDLYGYGSKLMEEKEVALTEYGVLWSLTGQTVEQCLNRPSQSHGMEMK
;
A
#
# COMPACT_ATOMS: atom_id res chain seq x y z
N MET A 1 -5.66 -28.99 21.42
CA MET A 1 -4.87 -30.14 20.90
C MET A 1 -4.33 -29.64 19.59
N ASP A 2 -3.33 -28.76 19.69
CA ASP A 2 -3.09 -27.71 18.69
C ASP A 2 -1.79 -27.99 17.97
N LYS A 3 -1.90 -28.73 16.86
CA LYS A 3 -0.76 -29.10 16.02
C LYS A 3 -1.09 -29.16 14.52
N GLN A 4 -2.01 -28.32 14.02
CA GLN A 4 -2.28 -28.21 12.58
C GLN A 4 -2.42 -26.77 12.04
N LEU A 5 -1.99 -25.75 12.79
CA LEU A 5 -1.85 -24.37 12.28
C LEU A 5 -0.41 -24.05 11.80
N GLU A 6 0.47 -25.06 11.68
CA GLU A 6 1.90 -24.86 11.46
C GLU A 6 2.40 -25.19 10.04
N ASN A 7 1.51 -25.40 9.05
CA ASN A 7 1.92 -25.78 7.68
C ASN A 7 1.10 -25.10 6.57
N MET A 8 0.80 -23.82 6.70
CA MET A 8 0.75 -22.96 5.52
C MET A 8 2.13 -22.32 5.38
N PRO A 9 2.76 -22.31 4.18
CA PRO A 9 3.92 -21.46 3.99
C PRO A 9 3.51 -20.03 4.41
N PRO A 10 4.33 -19.30 5.16
CA PRO A 10 4.03 -17.89 5.41
C PRO A 10 3.81 -17.26 4.04
N GLU A 11 2.66 -16.63 3.82
CA GLU A 11 2.47 -15.77 2.66
C GLU A 11 3.69 -14.86 2.62
N GLN A 12 4.56 -15.05 1.62
CA GLN A 12 5.72 -14.19 1.42
C GLN A 12 5.16 -12.85 1.00
N CYS A 13 4.90 -12.00 1.99
CA CYS A 13 4.33 -10.69 1.77
C CYS A 13 5.42 -9.77 1.28
N LEU A 14 5.68 -9.84 -0.03
CA LEU A 14 6.68 -9.00 -0.67
C LEU A 14 6.23 -7.54 -0.63
N PHE A 15 7.03 -6.70 0.03
CA PHE A 15 6.71 -5.29 0.18
C PHE A 15 7.67 -4.38 -0.60
N MET A 16 7.12 -3.28 -1.10
CA MET A 16 7.84 -2.20 -1.78
C MET A 16 7.52 -0.88 -1.09
N LYS A 17 8.53 -0.19 -0.60
CA LYS A 17 8.40 1.11 0.07
C LYS A 17 8.61 2.24 -0.94
N VAL A 18 7.64 3.14 -1.03
CA VAL A 18 7.61 4.24 -1.98
C VAL A 18 7.51 5.57 -1.26
N GLU A 19 8.31 6.56 -1.68
CA GLU A 19 8.12 7.95 -1.31
C GLU A 19 7.35 8.70 -2.40
N ILE A 20 6.29 9.39 -2.01
CA ILE A 20 5.47 10.26 -2.85
C ILE A 20 5.79 11.70 -2.49
N SER A 21 6.22 12.49 -3.47
CA SER A 21 6.57 13.88 -3.23
C SER A 21 6.30 14.79 -4.44
N ARG A 22 6.15 16.09 -4.15
CA ARG A 22 6.05 17.12 -5.19
C ARG A 22 7.44 17.66 -5.56
N PRO A 23 7.63 18.20 -6.77
CA PRO A 23 8.88 18.89 -7.09
C PRO A 23 9.10 20.13 -6.21
N GLY A 24 10.35 20.37 -5.81
CA GLY A 24 10.77 21.57 -5.08
C GLY A 24 10.62 21.51 -3.56
N SER A 25 10.91 22.61 -2.88
CA SER A 25 10.98 22.66 -1.41
C SER A 25 9.65 22.34 -0.70
N PHE A 26 8.53 22.70 -1.32
CA PHE A 26 7.20 22.37 -0.78
C PHE A 26 7.00 20.85 -0.71
N GLY A 27 7.46 20.10 -1.71
CA GLY A 27 7.35 18.64 -1.69
C GLY A 27 8.29 17.96 -0.72
N ALA A 28 9.43 18.57 -0.38
CA ALA A 28 10.30 18.06 0.68
C ALA A 28 9.67 18.20 2.08
N GLU A 29 8.83 19.22 2.29
CA GLU A 29 8.07 19.41 3.53
C GLU A 29 6.76 18.62 3.56
N THR A 30 6.34 18.07 2.42
CA THR A 30 5.08 17.33 2.24
C THR A 30 5.32 16.01 1.55
N SER A 31 6.45 15.33 1.76
CA SER A 31 6.59 13.98 1.26
C SER A 31 5.78 13.03 2.14
N SER A 32 5.31 11.93 1.54
CA SER A 32 4.68 10.85 2.28
C SER A 32 5.30 9.54 1.86
N THR A 33 5.28 8.56 2.76
CA THR A 33 5.79 7.22 2.51
C THR A 33 4.63 6.24 2.53
N LEU A 34 4.65 5.27 1.62
CA LEU A 34 3.67 4.20 1.51
C LEU A 34 4.37 2.85 1.32
N THR A 35 3.82 1.80 1.91
CA THR A 35 4.24 0.42 1.66
C THR A 35 3.24 -0.23 0.71
N LEU A 36 3.72 -0.80 -0.38
CA LEU A 36 2.95 -1.50 -1.40
C LEU A 36 3.16 -3.03 -1.25
N PRO A 37 2.19 -3.88 -1.61
CA PRO A 37 0.86 -3.49 -2.07
C PRO A 37 0.03 -2.83 -0.95
N ALA A 38 -0.72 -1.79 -1.32
CA ALA A 38 -1.52 -0.94 -0.45
C ALA A 38 -2.98 -1.00 -0.86
N ALA A 39 -3.87 -0.89 0.12
CA ALA A 39 -5.30 -0.75 -0.14
C ALA A 39 -5.61 0.60 -0.83
N PRO A 40 -6.70 0.70 -1.61
CA PRO A 40 -7.05 1.91 -2.32
C PRO A 40 -7.09 3.18 -1.45
N TYR A 41 -7.63 3.12 -0.23
CA TYR A 41 -7.62 4.30 0.64
C TYR A 41 -6.27 4.62 1.27
N GLU A 42 -5.36 3.65 1.42
CA GLU A 42 -3.98 3.93 1.85
C GLU A 42 -3.24 4.74 0.78
N ILE A 43 -3.43 4.41 -0.50
CA ILE A 43 -2.90 5.19 -1.63
C ILE A 43 -3.46 6.62 -1.61
N LEU A 44 -4.78 6.76 -1.49
CA LEU A 44 -5.43 8.08 -1.45
C LEU A 44 -5.01 8.90 -0.23
N ASP A 45 -4.77 8.25 0.91
CA ASP A 45 -4.29 8.90 2.12
C ASP A 45 -2.86 9.38 1.99
N ALA A 46 -1.96 8.58 1.41
CA ALA A 46 -0.60 9.00 1.11
C ALA A 46 -0.57 10.18 0.13
N LEU A 47 -1.41 10.18 -0.90
CA LEU A 47 -1.57 11.32 -1.81
C LEU A 47 -2.09 12.59 -1.08
N ASP A 48 -3.02 12.44 -0.14
CA ASP A 48 -3.53 13.55 0.69
C ASP A 48 -2.41 14.15 1.56
N LYS A 49 -1.66 13.28 2.26
CA LYS A 49 -0.47 13.66 3.04
C LYS A 49 0.59 14.34 2.18
N ALA A 50 0.76 13.89 0.94
CA ALA A 50 1.66 14.50 -0.02
C ALA A 50 1.14 15.79 -0.70
N ARG A 51 -0.03 16.29 -0.29
CA ARG A 51 -0.70 17.47 -0.87
C ARG A 51 -0.93 17.34 -2.37
N ILE A 52 -1.22 16.13 -2.84
CA ILE A 52 -1.68 15.84 -4.20
C ILE A 52 -3.20 15.88 -4.19
N THR A 53 -3.75 17.09 -4.34
CA THR A 53 -5.16 17.37 -4.08
C THR A 53 -6.04 17.38 -5.33
N ASP A 54 -5.42 17.29 -6.51
CA ASP A 54 -6.03 17.30 -7.83
C ASP A 54 -5.14 16.49 -8.79
N GLU A 55 -5.75 15.87 -9.81
CA GLU A 55 -5.09 15.06 -10.84
C GLU A 55 -4.06 15.87 -11.66
N ARG A 56 -4.17 17.19 -11.65
CA ARG A 56 -3.25 18.11 -12.33
C ARG A 56 -1.95 18.35 -11.56
N VAL A 57 -1.91 17.97 -10.28
CA VAL A 57 -0.71 18.16 -9.47
C VAL A 57 0.34 17.14 -9.91
N ILE A 58 1.47 17.66 -10.39
CA ILE A 58 2.62 16.83 -10.75
C ILE A 58 3.31 16.35 -9.48
N TYR A 59 3.54 15.05 -9.40
CA TYR A 59 4.27 14.38 -8.33
C TYR A 59 5.16 13.26 -8.88
N SER A 60 6.07 12.78 -8.06
CA SER A 60 6.89 11.59 -8.30
C SER A 60 6.59 10.54 -7.24
N ALA A 61 6.68 9.27 -7.64
CA ALA A 61 6.67 8.11 -6.76
C ALA A 61 8.00 7.37 -6.96
N GLU A 62 8.84 7.40 -5.94
CA GLU A 62 10.19 6.80 -5.97
C GLU A 62 10.25 5.58 -5.05
N VAL A 63 10.76 4.46 -5.56
CA VAL A 63 10.97 3.25 -4.76
C VAL A 63 12.21 3.44 -3.90
N ILE A 64 12.00 3.58 -2.59
CA ILE A 64 13.06 3.80 -1.59
C ILE A 64 13.45 2.52 -0.84
N GLY A 65 12.74 1.42 -1.07
CA GLY A 65 13.07 0.09 -0.56
C GLY A 65 12.19 -1.00 -1.18
N CYS A 66 12.72 -2.22 -1.28
CA CYS A 66 11.98 -3.38 -1.76
C CYS A 66 12.64 -4.64 -1.20
N GLU A 67 11.89 -5.69 -0.88
CA GLU A 67 12.48 -6.97 -0.48
C GLU A 67 13.37 -7.58 -1.59
N LEU A 68 13.04 -7.30 -2.86
CA LEU A 68 13.91 -7.59 -3.99
C LEU A 68 14.93 -6.45 -4.14
N ASP A 69 16.00 -6.50 -3.35
CA ASP A 69 17.01 -5.42 -3.27
C ASP A 69 17.60 -4.98 -4.63
N TYR A 70 17.62 -5.87 -5.63
CA TYR A 70 18.11 -5.56 -6.97
C TYR A 70 17.14 -4.75 -7.82
N LEU A 71 15.85 -4.72 -7.49
CA LEU A 71 14.80 -4.18 -8.36
C LEU A 71 14.73 -2.64 -8.37
N PRO A 72 14.87 -1.92 -7.24
CA PRO A 72 14.72 -0.46 -7.20
C PRO A 72 15.61 0.30 -8.19
N GLN A 73 16.85 -0.14 -8.41
CA GLN A 73 17.79 0.48 -9.36
C GLN A 73 17.35 0.39 -10.83
N PHE A 74 16.41 -0.51 -11.15
CA PHE A 74 15.88 -0.70 -12.49
C PHE A 74 14.52 -0.03 -12.69
N ILE A 75 13.95 0.57 -11.64
CA ILE A 75 12.69 1.33 -11.72
C ILE A 75 13.02 2.82 -11.92
N GLY A 76 12.38 3.45 -12.90
CA GLY A 76 12.54 4.89 -13.13
C GLY A 76 11.92 5.74 -12.02
N THR A 77 12.47 6.93 -11.76
CA THR A 77 12.02 7.87 -10.70
C THR A 77 10.64 8.51 -10.93
N ASN A 78 10.06 8.32 -12.13
CA ASN A 78 8.73 8.82 -12.50
C ASN A 78 7.75 7.68 -12.74
N ALA A 79 7.92 6.56 -12.03
CA ALA A 79 6.99 5.44 -12.11
C ALA A 79 5.59 5.86 -11.63
N ASN A 80 4.56 5.32 -12.26
CA ASN A 80 3.18 5.57 -11.85
C ASN A 80 2.88 4.79 -10.56
N LEU A 81 2.38 5.49 -9.54
CA LEU A 81 2.09 4.91 -8.23
C LEU A 81 1.13 3.71 -8.28
N TYR A 82 0.09 3.77 -9.10
CA TYR A 82 -0.88 2.69 -9.23
C TYR A 82 -0.28 1.48 -9.94
N GLU A 83 0.61 1.70 -10.91
CA GLU A 83 1.32 0.61 -11.58
C GLU A 83 2.38 -0.02 -10.67
N LEU A 84 3.04 0.76 -9.82
CA LEU A 84 3.90 0.24 -8.77
C LEU A 84 3.12 -0.62 -7.78
N ASN A 85 1.92 -0.16 -7.39
CA ASN A 85 1.04 -0.92 -6.51
C ASN A 85 0.66 -2.26 -7.15
N HIS A 86 0.26 -2.22 -8.43
CA HIS A 86 -0.09 -3.43 -9.17
C HIS A 86 1.11 -4.36 -9.34
N LEU A 87 2.31 -3.84 -9.64
CA LEU A 87 3.52 -4.64 -9.69
C LEU A 87 3.79 -5.32 -8.33
N ALA A 88 3.64 -4.60 -7.23
CA ALA A 88 3.80 -5.18 -5.89
C ALA A 88 2.79 -6.31 -5.64
N GLU A 89 1.50 -6.11 -5.96
CA GLU A 89 0.47 -7.16 -5.87
C GLU A 89 0.83 -8.41 -6.69
N ARG A 90 1.30 -8.21 -7.93
CA ARG A 90 1.73 -9.31 -8.79
C ARG A 90 2.91 -10.06 -8.17
N LEU A 91 3.93 -9.35 -7.70
CA LEU A 91 5.12 -9.95 -7.08
C LEU A 91 4.78 -10.73 -5.79
N SER A 92 3.90 -10.20 -4.93
CA SER A 92 3.45 -10.91 -3.71
C SER A 92 2.66 -12.18 -4.02
N SER A 93 2.10 -12.30 -5.23
CA SER A 93 1.38 -13.51 -5.67
C SER A 93 2.26 -14.61 -6.28
N LEU A 94 3.53 -14.31 -6.55
CA LEU A 94 4.46 -15.26 -7.15
C LEU A 94 5.02 -16.23 -6.10
N SER A 95 5.20 -17.48 -6.49
CA SER A 95 5.96 -18.45 -5.70
C SER A 95 7.47 -18.13 -5.70
N ALA A 96 8.22 -18.67 -4.75
CA ALA A 96 9.68 -18.48 -4.69
C ALA A 96 10.40 -18.82 -6.01
N GLY A 97 10.01 -19.91 -6.69
CA GLY A 97 10.60 -20.28 -7.99
C GLY A 97 10.20 -19.32 -9.12
N GLU A 98 9.01 -18.74 -9.06
CA GLU A 98 8.60 -17.69 -10.01
C GLU A 98 9.33 -16.37 -9.75
N LEU A 99 9.69 -16.06 -8.50
CA LEU A 99 10.54 -14.92 -8.16
C LEU A 99 11.98 -15.11 -8.67
N ASP A 100 12.54 -16.32 -8.59
CA ASP A 100 13.85 -16.64 -9.21
C ASP A 100 13.80 -16.41 -10.73
N CYS A 101 12.70 -16.83 -11.36
CA CYS A 101 12.42 -16.60 -12.77
C CYS A 101 12.31 -15.11 -13.12
N PHE A 102 11.59 -14.35 -12.29
CA PHE A 102 11.45 -12.91 -12.43
C PHE A 102 12.81 -12.20 -12.33
N GLU A 103 13.64 -12.56 -11.36
CA GLU A 103 15.01 -12.02 -11.23
C GLU A 103 15.82 -12.28 -12.51
N GLY A 104 15.80 -13.51 -13.03
CA GLY A 104 16.49 -13.84 -14.27
C GLY A 104 15.99 -13.03 -15.47
N MET A 105 14.67 -12.84 -15.61
CA MET A 105 14.08 -12.01 -16.68
C MET A 105 14.51 -10.55 -16.58
N VAL A 106 14.52 -9.98 -15.37
CA VAL A 106 15.02 -8.62 -15.13
C VAL A 106 16.51 -8.54 -15.50
N MET A 107 17.33 -9.50 -15.09
CA MET A 107 18.76 -9.51 -15.40
C MET A 107 19.04 -9.67 -16.90
N MET A 108 18.31 -10.54 -17.61
CA MET A 108 18.37 -10.66 -19.07
C MET A 108 18.06 -9.32 -19.75
N ASP A 109 17.00 -8.64 -19.31
CA ASP A 109 16.59 -7.35 -19.89
C ASP A 109 17.63 -6.24 -19.64
N THR A 110 18.17 -6.15 -18.42
CA THR A 110 19.19 -5.15 -18.08
C THR A 110 20.47 -5.34 -18.90
N ILE A 111 20.91 -6.58 -19.14
CA ILE A 111 22.08 -6.84 -19.98
C ILE A 111 21.82 -6.38 -21.42
N GLN A 112 20.63 -6.67 -21.97
CA GLN A 112 20.25 -6.27 -23.32
C GLN A 112 20.13 -4.75 -23.48
N THR A 113 19.64 -4.06 -22.45
CA THR A 113 19.38 -2.61 -22.43
C THR A 113 20.52 -1.79 -21.83
N GLN A 114 21.68 -2.41 -21.54
CA GLN A 114 22.84 -1.77 -20.93
C GLN A 114 22.53 -1.10 -19.58
N TYR A 115 21.75 -1.78 -18.74
CA TYR A 115 21.32 -1.36 -17.41
C TYR A 115 20.49 -0.07 -17.42
N SER A 116 19.74 0.17 -18.50
CA SER A 116 18.75 1.23 -18.54
C SER A 116 17.55 0.88 -17.64
N PRO A 117 16.85 1.86 -17.06
CA PRO A 117 15.61 1.60 -16.33
C PRO A 117 14.59 0.83 -17.19
N ILE A 118 13.93 -0.14 -16.59
CA ILE A 118 12.89 -0.97 -17.19
C ILE A 118 11.54 -0.28 -16.97
N ALA A 119 10.72 -0.23 -18.01
CA ALA A 119 9.37 0.30 -17.91
C ALA A 119 8.50 -0.61 -17.01
N ILE A 120 7.63 0.00 -16.19
CA ILE A 120 6.83 -0.75 -15.20
C ILE A 120 5.88 -1.74 -15.88
N ASP A 121 5.27 -1.37 -17.01
CA ASP A 121 4.43 -2.26 -17.80
C ASP A 121 5.17 -3.53 -18.26
N ARG A 122 6.45 -3.39 -18.63
CA ARG A 122 7.33 -4.53 -18.97
C ARG A 122 7.62 -5.41 -17.75
N LEU A 123 7.89 -4.82 -16.58
CA LEU A 123 8.06 -5.57 -15.34
C LEU A 123 6.78 -6.34 -14.97
N ILE A 124 5.61 -5.69 -15.06
CA ILE A 124 4.33 -6.35 -14.81
C ILE A 124 4.15 -7.51 -15.79
N ASN A 125 4.36 -7.29 -17.08
CA ASN A 125 4.25 -8.33 -18.11
C ASN A 125 5.23 -9.52 -17.91
N MET A 126 6.42 -9.29 -17.34
CA MET A 126 7.29 -10.39 -16.92
C MET A 126 6.60 -11.27 -15.87
N THR A 127 5.84 -10.71 -14.92
CA THR A 127 5.06 -11.48 -13.91
C THR A 127 3.99 -12.40 -14.52
N HIS A 128 3.61 -12.17 -15.78
CA HIS A 128 2.66 -13.02 -16.52
C HIS A 128 3.36 -14.11 -17.37
N SER A 129 4.69 -14.05 -17.49
CA SER A 129 5.48 -14.82 -18.47
C SER A 129 6.25 -16.00 -17.85
N MET A 130 5.83 -16.49 -16.68
CA MET A 130 6.55 -17.51 -15.90
C MET A 130 6.63 -18.88 -16.56
N LYS A 131 5.67 -19.23 -17.42
CA LYS A 131 5.56 -20.59 -17.99
C LYS A 131 6.74 -20.98 -18.89
N ASP A 132 7.34 -20.01 -19.55
CA ASP A 132 8.46 -20.21 -20.48
C ASP A 132 9.82 -19.89 -19.85
N CYS A 133 9.84 -19.67 -18.53
CA CYS A 133 11.04 -19.48 -17.75
C CYS A 133 11.51 -20.81 -17.15
N HIS A 134 12.82 -21.06 -17.19
CA HIS A 134 13.43 -22.19 -16.51
C HIS A 134 14.62 -21.76 -15.67
N VAL A 135 14.75 -22.38 -14.49
CA VAL A 135 15.86 -22.18 -13.56
C VAL A 135 16.62 -23.51 -13.41
N VAL A 136 17.92 -23.47 -13.65
CA VAL A 136 18.86 -24.56 -13.37
C VAL A 136 19.61 -24.21 -12.09
N TYR A 137 19.04 -24.62 -10.95
CA TYR A 137 19.53 -24.30 -9.60
C TYR A 137 20.97 -24.74 -9.32
N GLU A 138 21.46 -25.76 -10.03
CA GLU A 138 22.80 -26.34 -9.82
C GLU A 138 23.90 -25.58 -10.60
N ALA A 139 23.50 -24.70 -11.52
CA ALA A 139 24.41 -24.02 -12.45
C ALA A 139 24.70 -22.58 -12.00
N HIS A 140 25.90 -22.34 -11.48
CA HIS A 140 26.37 -21.03 -11.02
C HIS A 140 27.52 -20.46 -11.86
N ASP A 141 28.05 -21.25 -12.80
CA ASP A 141 29.09 -20.84 -13.73
C ASP A 141 29.00 -21.65 -15.04
N ASP A 142 29.79 -21.26 -16.04
CA ASP A 142 29.79 -21.95 -17.33
C ASP A 142 30.19 -23.42 -17.22
N SER A 143 30.97 -23.83 -16.21
CA SER A 143 31.39 -25.22 -16.04
C SER A 143 30.27 -26.10 -15.51
N THR A 144 29.55 -25.64 -14.49
CA THR A 144 28.41 -26.33 -13.90
C THR A 144 27.22 -26.35 -14.86
N LEU A 145 27.00 -25.26 -15.61
CA LEU A 145 26.01 -25.21 -16.67
C LEU A 145 26.33 -26.19 -17.81
N GLY A 146 27.57 -26.20 -18.30
CA GLY A 146 27.96 -27.10 -19.38
C GLY A 146 27.88 -28.57 -18.99
N LYS A 147 28.16 -28.88 -17.71
CA LYS A 147 27.94 -30.22 -17.16
C LYS A 147 26.46 -30.57 -17.12
N PHE A 148 25.59 -29.68 -16.64
CA PHE A 148 24.14 -29.89 -16.66
C PHE A 148 23.62 -30.20 -18.07
N TYR A 149 24.03 -29.42 -19.07
CA TYR A 149 23.64 -29.64 -20.46
C TYR A 149 24.13 -30.98 -21.02
N ALA A 150 25.36 -31.38 -20.66
CA ALA A 150 25.92 -32.65 -21.09
C ALA A 150 25.24 -33.84 -20.39
N ASP A 151 25.01 -33.75 -19.07
CA ASP A 151 24.42 -34.82 -18.25
C ASP A 151 22.94 -35.08 -18.60
N ASN A 152 22.24 -34.08 -19.15
CA ASN A 152 20.84 -34.18 -19.57
C ASN A 152 20.65 -34.40 -21.09
N ASP A 153 21.71 -34.81 -21.82
CA ASP A 153 21.68 -35.09 -23.26
C ASP A 153 21.19 -33.93 -24.15
N PHE A 154 21.32 -32.69 -23.68
CA PHE A 154 20.90 -31.50 -24.44
C PHE A 154 21.94 -31.06 -25.49
N VAL A 155 23.15 -31.60 -25.43
CA VAL A 155 24.20 -31.34 -26.43
C VAL A 155 24.26 -32.49 -27.43
N GLN A 156 23.56 -32.35 -28.57
CA GLN A 156 23.49 -33.39 -29.62
C GLN A 156 24.86 -33.92 -30.08
N LYS A 157 25.91 -33.08 -30.05
CA LYS A 157 27.28 -33.48 -30.45
C LYS A 157 27.92 -34.49 -29.48
N LEU A 158 27.38 -34.65 -28.29
CA LEU A 158 27.86 -35.57 -27.26
C LEU A 158 27.09 -36.90 -27.24
N GLU A 159 26.10 -37.08 -28.12
CA GLU A 159 25.40 -38.35 -28.24
C GLU A 159 26.38 -39.50 -28.52
N ASN A 160 26.35 -40.54 -27.68
CA ASN A 160 27.19 -41.74 -27.76
C ASN A 160 28.69 -41.51 -27.52
N VAL A 161 29.09 -40.43 -26.84
CA VAL A 161 30.48 -40.27 -26.38
C VAL A 161 30.78 -41.30 -25.27
N PRO A 162 31.87 -42.08 -25.36
CA PRO A 162 32.28 -43.00 -24.30
C PRO A 162 32.62 -42.27 -22.98
N ASP A 163 32.28 -42.87 -21.84
CA ASP A 163 32.52 -42.31 -20.49
C ASP A 163 33.95 -41.80 -20.28
N GLU A 164 34.95 -42.53 -20.80
CA GLU A 164 36.38 -42.17 -20.70
C GLU A 164 36.71 -40.84 -21.40
N ILE A 165 35.98 -40.51 -22.46
CA ILE A 165 36.12 -39.25 -23.21
C ILE A 165 35.23 -38.17 -22.60
N TYR A 166 34.07 -38.57 -22.05
CA TYR A 166 33.14 -37.67 -21.38
C TYR A 166 33.80 -36.92 -20.21
N GLU A 167 34.57 -37.62 -19.38
CA GLU A 167 35.33 -37.00 -18.28
C GLU A 167 36.39 -35.99 -18.74
N CYS A 168 36.79 -36.01 -20.01
CA CYS A 168 37.78 -35.10 -20.59
C CYS A 168 37.16 -33.87 -21.27
N LEU A 169 35.83 -33.72 -21.24
CA LEU A 169 35.14 -32.61 -21.88
C LEU A 169 35.42 -31.28 -21.17
N ASP A 170 35.56 -30.21 -21.94
CA ASP A 170 35.63 -28.84 -21.43
C ASP A 170 34.20 -28.33 -21.19
N PHE A 171 33.65 -28.66 -20.02
CA PHE A 171 32.30 -28.21 -19.63
C PHE A 171 32.19 -26.69 -19.58
N GLY A 172 33.24 -25.97 -19.21
CA GLY A 172 33.24 -24.50 -19.22
C GLY A 172 33.01 -23.94 -20.63
N LYS A 173 33.64 -24.52 -21.65
CA LYS A 173 33.39 -24.14 -23.04
C LYS A 173 31.96 -24.48 -23.48
N ILE A 174 31.45 -25.66 -23.11
CA ILE A 174 30.08 -26.09 -23.46
C ILE A 174 29.06 -25.13 -22.85
N GLY A 175 29.13 -24.87 -21.55
CA GLY A 175 28.14 -24.01 -20.89
C GLY A 175 28.22 -22.57 -21.37
N LYS A 176 29.42 -22.06 -21.69
CA LYS A 176 29.57 -20.75 -22.32
C LYS A 176 28.88 -20.68 -23.69
N GLU A 177 29.09 -21.69 -24.54
CA GLU A 177 28.45 -21.76 -25.86
C GLU A 177 26.92 -21.84 -25.74
N MET A 178 26.40 -22.62 -24.78
CA MET A 178 24.96 -22.69 -24.50
C MET A 178 24.42 -21.35 -24.02
N ARG A 179 25.01 -20.77 -22.97
CA ARG A 179 24.58 -19.49 -22.40
C ARG A 179 24.55 -18.37 -23.43
N GLU A 180 25.62 -18.21 -24.21
CA GLU A 180 25.69 -17.16 -25.23
C GLU A 180 24.74 -17.42 -26.40
N GLY A 181 24.46 -18.68 -26.71
CA GLY A 181 23.53 -19.08 -27.78
C GLY A 181 22.06 -18.83 -27.42
N GLU A 182 21.70 -19.02 -26.16
CA GLU A 182 20.30 -18.94 -25.69
C GLU A 182 19.98 -17.65 -24.93
N GLY A 183 20.99 -16.90 -24.49
CA GLY A 183 20.84 -15.57 -23.91
C GLY A 183 20.42 -15.55 -22.44
N GLY A 184 20.44 -16.68 -21.74
CA GLY A 184 20.17 -16.73 -20.31
C GLY A 184 21.31 -16.18 -19.44
N VAL A 185 21.06 -16.09 -18.14
CA VAL A 185 21.88 -15.35 -17.17
C VAL A 185 22.12 -16.15 -15.90
N PHE A 186 23.25 -15.91 -15.23
CA PHE A 186 23.49 -16.42 -13.89
C PHE A 186 22.93 -15.44 -12.85
N THR A 187 22.14 -15.97 -11.92
CA THR A 187 21.61 -15.29 -10.73
C THR A 187 22.22 -15.92 -9.48
N PRO A 188 22.04 -15.34 -8.27
CA PRO A 188 22.42 -15.98 -7.02
C PRO A 188 21.80 -17.38 -6.82
N HIS A 189 20.64 -17.63 -7.44
CA HIS A 189 19.86 -18.86 -7.28
C HIS A 189 20.17 -19.94 -8.33
N GLY A 190 20.87 -19.58 -9.42
CA GLY A 190 21.23 -20.51 -10.49
C GLY A 190 21.19 -19.86 -11.87
N TYR A 191 21.18 -20.68 -12.90
CA TYR A 191 21.10 -20.22 -14.29
C TYR A 191 19.65 -20.07 -14.72
N VAL A 192 19.25 -18.91 -15.21
CA VAL A 192 17.88 -18.62 -15.66
C VAL A 192 17.86 -18.36 -17.16
N ILE A 193 16.88 -18.94 -17.83
CA ILE A 193 16.63 -18.77 -19.25
C ILE A 193 15.14 -18.53 -19.49
N GLN A 194 14.82 -17.60 -20.38
CA GLN A 194 13.47 -17.33 -20.88
C GLN A 194 13.39 -17.78 -22.34
N ASN A 195 12.64 -18.85 -22.61
CA ASN A 195 12.50 -19.42 -23.95
C ASN A 195 11.33 -18.82 -24.76
N GLY A 196 10.43 -18.10 -24.09
CA GLY A 196 9.25 -17.47 -24.69
C GLY A 196 9.36 -15.94 -24.79
N GLU A 197 8.47 -15.32 -25.56
CA GLU A 197 8.31 -13.88 -25.54
C GLU A 197 7.63 -13.43 -24.23
N ILE A 198 7.98 -12.26 -23.74
CA ILE A 198 7.25 -11.64 -22.62
C ILE A 198 5.85 -11.30 -23.12
N ALA A 199 4.84 -11.87 -22.47
CA ALA A 199 3.44 -11.68 -22.82
C ALA A 199 3.04 -10.21 -22.63
N ALA A 200 2.33 -9.63 -23.59
CA ALA A 200 1.78 -8.27 -23.49
C ALA A 200 0.33 -8.32 -22.95
N GLU A 201 0.17 -8.81 -21.71
CA GLU A 201 -1.14 -8.93 -21.05
C GLU A 201 -1.58 -7.59 -20.42
N TYR A 202 -0.63 -6.84 -19.86
CA TYR A 202 -0.84 -5.55 -19.22
C TYR A 202 -0.41 -4.40 -20.13
N HIS A 203 -1.20 -3.32 -20.16
CA HIS A 203 -0.88 -2.08 -20.86
C HIS A 203 -0.77 -0.91 -19.88
N SER A 204 0.15 0.02 -20.16
CA SER A 204 0.37 1.15 -19.25
C SER A 204 -0.91 1.97 -19.04
N GLY A 205 -1.21 2.23 -17.76
CA GLY A 205 -2.41 2.92 -17.32
C GLY A 205 -3.57 1.99 -16.91
N ASP A 206 -3.50 0.68 -17.18
CA ASP A 206 -4.58 -0.26 -16.84
C ASP A 206 -4.85 -0.33 -15.33
N ALA A 207 -3.82 -0.13 -14.50
CA ALA A 207 -3.95 -0.09 -13.05
C ALA A 207 -4.52 1.23 -12.50
N VAL A 208 -4.62 2.29 -13.31
CA VAL A 208 -5.09 3.60 -12.83
C VAL A 208 -6.63 3.56 -12.68
N PRO A 209 -7.17 3.87 -11.49
CA PRO A 209 -8.62 3.87 -11.28
C PRO A 209 -9.34 4.84 -12.22
N LEU A 210 -10.36 4.35 -12.93
CA LEU A 210 -11.18 5.16 -13.84
C LEU A 210 -12.28 5.94 -13.10
N GLU A 211 -12.73 5.42 -11.97
CA GLU A 211 -13.80 5.99 -11.16
C GLU A 211 -13.33 6.16 -9.72
N LYS A 212 -14.00 7.07 -8.99
CA LYS A 212 -13.80 7.19 -7.55
C LYS A 212 -14.36 5.95 -6.85
N LEU A 213 -13.74 5.59 -5.74
CA LEU A 213 -14.24 4.53 -4.86
C LEU A 213 -15.69 4.82 -4.45
N ASP A 214 -16.51 3.79 -4.53
CA ASP A 214 -17.95 3.83 -4.28
C ASP A 214 -18.33 3.31 -2.87
N TYR A 215 -17.35 3.13 -2.00
CA TYR A 215 -17.51 2.72 -0.60
C TYR A 215 -16.70 3.66 0.30
N THR A 216 -17.07 3.76 1.58
CA THR A 216 -16.29 4.45 2.62
C THR A 216 -15.48 3.47 3.46
N MET A 217 -16.01 2.26 3.63
CA MET A 217 -15.30 1.12 4.20
C MET A 217 -15.65 -0.12 3.39
N LEU A 218 -14.70 -1.04 3.26
CA LEU A 218 -14.90 -2.34 2.64
C LEU A 218 -14.73 -3.41 3.71
N LEU A 219 -15.80 -4.16 3.97
CA LEU A 219 -15.74 -5.32 4.85
C LEU A 219 -15.68 -6.60 4.02
N ARG A 220 -14.81 -7.52 4.42
CA ARG A 220 -14.86 -8.92 4.00
C ARG A 220 -15.83 -9.66 4.93
N VAL A 221 -16.72 -10.43 4.33
CA VAL A 221 -17.72 -11.24 5.02
C VAL A 221 -17.45 -12.71 4.69
N THR A 222 -17.35 -13.54 5.72
CA THR A 222 -17.29 -14.99 5.61
C THR A 222 -18.30 -15.63 6.53
N LYS A 223 -18.55 -16.93 6.34
CA LYS A 223 -19.32 -17.72 7.29
C LYS A 223 -18.50 -17.98 8.55
N GLY A 224 -19.13 -17.93 9.73
CA GLY A 224 -18.48 -18.19 11.01
C GLY A 224 -18.30 -19.69 11.30
N ASP A 225 -17.24 -20.03 12.04
CA ASP A 225 -16.98 -21.41 12.49
C ASP A 225 -17.81 -21.72 13.74
N PHE A 226 -18.87 -22.53 13.56
CA PHE A 226 -19.75 -22.98 14.63
C PHE A 226 -19.36 -24.36 15.19
N ASN A 227 -18.07 -24.59 15.45
CA ASN A 227 -17.53 -25.85 15.99
C ASN A 227 -17.76 -27.09 15.10
N ASP A 228 -17.98 -26.89 13.80
CA ASP A 228 -18.04 -27.95 12.80
C ASP A 228 -17.28 -27.52 11.53
N PRO A 229 -16.06 -28.04 11.32
CA PRO A 229 -15.25 -27.73 10.14
C PRO A 229 -15.91 -28.12 8.80
N GLN A 230 -17.00 -28.91 8.81
CA GLN A 230 -17.79 -29.21 7.60
C GLN A 230 -18.86 -28.14 7.31
N TYR A 231 -19.11 -27.23 8.25
CA TYR A 231 -20.09 -26.15 8.13
C TYR A 231 -19.48 -24.86 7.57
N ASP A 232 -18.15 -24.74 7.66
CA ASP A 232 -17.37 -23.69 7.03
C ASP A 232 -17.35 -23.86 5.50
N ASN A 233 -17.29 -22.74 4.79
CA ASN A 233 -17.13 -22.72 3.34
C ASN A 233 -16.09 -21.67 2.94
N ASP A 234 -15.43 -21.89 1.82
CA ASP A 234 -14.43 -20.94 1.29
C ASP A 234 -15.09 -19.73 0.59
N LEU A 235 -16.39 -19.47 0.83
CA LEU A 235 -17.12 -18.39 0.18
C LEU A 235 -16.82 -17.07 0.88
N VAL A 236 -16.51 -16.06 0.07
CA VAL A 236 -16.20 -14.72 0.54
C VAL A 236 -17.11 -13.73 -0.17
N ALA A 237 -17.73 -12.84 0.60
CA ALA A 237 -18.42 -11.67 0.08
C ALA A 237 -17.70 -10.39 0.51
N PHE A 238 -17.87 -9.32 -0.26
CA PHE A 238 -17.38 -7.98 0.07
C PHE A 238 -18.56 -7.03 0.21
N LEU A 239 -18.70 -6.46 1.41
CA LEU A 239 -19.76 -5.52 1.75
C LEU A 239 -19.21 -4.09 1.76
N LYS A 240 -19.74 -3.27 0.86
CA LYS A 240 -19.41 -1.85 0.75
C LYS A 240 -20.26 -1.05 1.74
N LEU A 241 -19.62 -0.31 2.63
CA LEU A 241 -20.30 0.57 3.59
C LEU A 241 -20.27 2.04 3.14
N PRO A 242 -21.30 2.85 3.46
CA PRO A 242 -22.50 2.47 4.21
C PRO A 242 -23.43 1.54 3.42
N ALA A 243 -23.99 0.55 4.09
CA ALA A 243 -24.87 -0.47 3.53
C ALA A 243 -26.27 -0.41 4.14
N ASP A 244 -27.29 -0.67 3.32
CA ASP A 244 -28.65 -0.94 3.79
C ASP A 244 -28.87 -2.43 4.11
N ASP A 245 -29.99 -2.76 4.73
CA ASP A 245 -30.35 -4.14 5.10
C ASP A 245 -30.36 -5.08 3.89
N LYS A 246 -30.65 -4.57 2.69
CA LYS A 246 -30.70 -5.37 1.46
C LYS A 246 -29.28 -5.75 1.03
N MET A 247 -28.33 -4.81 1.04
CA MET A 247 -26.93 -5.08 0.74
C MET A 247 -26.32 -6.06 1.74
N LEU A 248 -26.62 -5.90 3.04
CA LEU A 248 -26.19 -6.84 4.06
C LEU A 248 -26.77 -8.25 3.80
N SER A 249 -28.08 -8.36 3.55
CA SER A 249 -28.73 -9.64 3.25
C SER A 249 -28.12 -10.34 2.03
N GLN A 250 -27.75 -9.57 1.00
CA GLN A 250 -27.08 -10.11 -0.18
C GLN A 250 -25.69 -10.67 0.14
N ALA A 251 -24.91 -9.98 0.98
CA ALA A 251 -23.60 -10.47 1.40
C ALA A 251 -23.72 -11.78 2.21
N VAL A 252 -24.71 -11.86 3.11
CA VAL A 252 -25.02 -13.07 3.90
C VAL A 252 -25.42 -14.25 3.00
N GLU A 253 -26.27 -14.01 1.98
CA GLU A 253 -26.67 -15.03 1.01
C GLU A 253 -25.48 -15.56 0.20
N VAL A 254 -24.54 -14.70 -0.20
CA VAL A 254 -23.35 -15.09 -0.98
C VAL A 254 -22.47 -16.07 -0.22
N VAL A 255 -22.35 -15.91 1.11
CA VAL A 255 -21.57 -16.82 1.96
C VAL A 255 -22.39 -18.00 2.50
N GLU A 256 -23.64 -18.15 2.04
CA GLU A 256 -24.56 -19.20 2.48
C GLU A 256 -24.74 -19.28 4.01
N ALA A 257 -24.72 -18.12 4.67
CA ALA A 257 -25.06 -17.97 6.08
C ALA A 257 -26.57 -17.78 6.26
N ALA A 258 -27.13 -18.23 7.39
CA ALA A 258 -28.58 -18.10 7.63
C ALA A 258 -28.97 -16.67 8.06
N SER A 259 -28.05 -15.94 8.66
CA SER A 259 -28.25 -14.58 9.17
C SER A 259 -26.92 -13.84 9.35
N PRO A 260 -26.92 -12.51 9.54
CA PRO A 260 -25.70 -11.75 9.82
C PRO A 260 -24.93 -12.24 11.05
N GLU A 261 -25.62 -12.79 12.05
CA GLU A 261 -25.00 -13.37 13.25
C GLU A 261 -24.24 -14.67 12.97
N GLU A 262 -24.47 -15.29 11.80
CA GLU A 262 -23.67 -16.42 11.30
C GLU A 262 -22.45 -15.97 10.47
N CYS A 263 -22.20 -14.67 10.34
CA CYS A 263 -21.10 -14.12 9.57
C CYS A 263 -19.96 -13.60 10.46
N VAL A 264 -18.75 -13.70 9.94
CA VAL A 264 -17.57 -13.02 10.45
C VAL A 264 -17.26 -11.85 9.52
N PHE A 265 -17.12 -10.67 10.11
CA PHE A 265 -16.79 -9.43 9.41
C PHE A 265 -15.35 -9.04 9.73
N SER A 266 -14.57 -8.68 8.71
CA SER A 266 -13.22 -8.15 8.87
C SER A 266 -13.04 -6.92 7.98
N ALA A 267 -12.39 -5.87 8.50
CA ALA A 267 -12.14 -4.65 7.72
C ALA A 267 -11.00 -4.89 6.71
N VAL A 268 -11.22 -4.53 5.46
CA VAL A 268 -10.23 -4.64 4.38
C VAL A 268 -9.67 -3.27 4.01
N ASP A 269 -10.54 -2.27 3.91
CA ASP A 269 -10.16 -0.93 3.47
C ASP A 269 -11.07 0.11 4.12
N CYS A 270 -10.54 1.30 4.42
CA CYS A 270 -11.26 2.37 5.10
C CYS A 270 -10.77 3.75 4.64
N MET A 271 -11.70 4.67 4.39
CA MET A 271 -11.42 6.06 4.02
C MET A 271 -10.47 6.78 5.00
N ILE A 272 -10.44 6.30 6.23
CA ILE A 272 -9.50 6.71 7.28
C ILE A 272 -8.64 5.47 7.60
N PRO A 273 -7.50 5.26 6.92
CA PRO A 273 -6.75 4.01 7.05
C PRO A 273 -6.31 3.68 8.48
N SER A 274 -6.07 4.69 9.32
CA SER A 274 -5.75 4.50 10.74
C SER A 274 -6.88 3.87 11.57
N LEU A 275 -8.10 3.77 11.02
CA LEU A 275 -9.22 3.08 11.64
C LEU A 275 -9.37 1.63 11.17
N THR A 276 -8.70 1.19 10.11
CA THR A 276 -8.94 -0.16 9.54
C THR A 276 -8.69 -1.26 10.56
N GLU A 277 -7.53 -1.27 11.22
CA GLU A 277 -7.19 -2.25 12.27
C GLU A 277 -8.16 -2.15 13.46
N LYS A 278 -8.49 -0.93 13.90
CA LYS A 278 -9.44 -0.70 15.00
C LYS A 278 -10.84 -1.22 14.71
N ILE A 279 -11.32 -1.05 13.48
CA ILE A 279 -12.60 -1.59 13.02
C ILE A 279 -12.55 -3.11 13.03
N ASN A 280 -11.46 -3.68 12.51
CA ASN A 280 -11.28 -5.13 12.48
C ASN A 280 -11.28 -5.74 13.90
N ASP A 281 -10.52 -5.14 14.81
CA ASP A 281 -10.44 -5.59 16.21
C ASP A 281 -11.79 -5.49 16.91
N ALA A 282 -12.51 -4.37 16.74
CA ALA A 282 -13.84 -4.20 17.32
C ALA A 282 -14.86 -5.20 16.75
N LEU A 283 -14.80 -5.50 15.46
CA LEU A 283 -15.68 -6.50 14.83
C LEU A 283 -15.37 -7.91 15.38
N TYR A 284 -14.10 -8.23 15.55
CA TYR A 284 -13.67 -9.51 16.11
C TYR A 284 -14.04 -9.64 17.60
N GLU A 285 -13.78 -8.64 18.43
CA GLU A 285 -14.05 -8.67 19.88
C GLU A 285 -15.55 -8.72 20.21
N SER A 286 -16.39 -8.20 19.33
CA SER A 286 -17.84 -8.14 19.51
C SER A 286 -18.59 -9.29 18.82
N ASP A 287 -17.88 -10.27 18.24
CA ASP A 287 -18.48 -11.31 17.39
C ASP A 287 -19.42 -10.71 16.31
N GLY A 288 -19.05 -9.54 15.77
CA GLY A 288 -19.83 -8.82 14.75
C GLY A 288 -20.92 -7.88 15.28
N ASP A 289 -21.21 -7.85 16.59
CA ASP A 289 -22.26 -7.00 17.17
C ASP A 289 -22.02 -5.50 16.96
N CYS A 290 -20.77 -5.07 16.76
CA CYS A 290 -20.44 -3.67 16.49
C CYS A 290 -20.69 -3.22 15.02
N TYR A 291 -21.16 -4.11 14.14
CA TYR A 291 -21.47 -3.78 12.73
C TYR A 291 -22.32 -2.51 12.58
N GLY A 292 -23.33 -2.33 13.42
CA GLY A 292 -24.20 -1.15 13.38
C GLY A 292 -23.45 0.16 13.60
N LEU A 293 -22.51 0.19 14.56
CA LEU A 293 -21.64 1.33 14.83
C LEU A 293 -20.69 1.61 13.66
N VAL A 294 -20.09 0.55 13.08
CA VAL A 294 -19.20 0.65 11.92
C VAL A 294 -19.94 1.22 10.71
N ASN A 295 -21.17 0.77 10.46
CA ASN A 295 -22.01 1.28 9.38
C ASN A 295 -22.42 2.75 9.61
N GLU A 296 -22.77 3.13 10.84
CA GLU A 296 -23.06 4.53 11.18
C GLU A 296 -21.84 5.43 10.98
N LEU A 297 -20.66 4.99 11.41
CA LEU A 297 -19.41 5.71 11.19
C LEU A 297 -19.12 5.87 9.68
N ALA A 298 -19.33 4.82 8.88
CA ALA A 298 -19.22 4.90 7.43
C ALA A 298 -20.18 5.94 6.82
N GLU A 299 -21.42 6.03 7.28
CA GLU A 299 -22.35 7.08 6.84
C GLU A 299 -21.85 8.49 7.18
N GLN A 300 -21.35 8.70 8.40
CA GLN A 300 -20.87 10.03 8.81
C GLN A 300 -19.62 10.44 8.02
N LEU A 301 -18.66 9.52 7.83
CA LEU A 301 -17.48 9.75 7.02
C LEU A 301 -17.84 10.06 5.55
N GLN A 302 -18.83 9.35 4.99
CA GLN A 302 -19.34 9.66 3.65
C GLN A 302 -19.90 11.09 3.57
N ARG A 303 -20.67 11.53 4.57
CA ARG A 303 -21.21 12.90 4.64
C ARG A 303 -20.10 13.95 4.77
N ILE A 304 -19.08 13.69 5.58
CA ILE A 304 -17.91 14.56 5.75
C ILE A 304 -17.15 14.69 4.42
N ASN A 305 -16.91 13.56 3.73
CA ASN A 305 -16.24 13.54 2.45
C ASN A 305 -17.01 14.30 1.37
N ASN A 306 -18.34 14.12 1.31
CA ASN A 306 -19.20 14.84 0.37
C ASN A 306 -19.20 16.37 0.60
N LYS A 307 -18.94 16.82 1.84
CA LYS A 307 -18.75 18.24 2.19
C LYS A 307 -17.31 18.73 1.92
N GLY A 308 -16.38 17.86 1.53
CA GLY A 308 -14.97 18.20 1.29
C GLY A 308 -14.12 18.34 2.55
N ASN A 309 -14.59 17.84 3.70
CA ASN A 309 -13.94 18.04 5.01
C ASN A 309 -13.16 16.81 5.50
N ILE A 310 -12.93 15.81 4.65
CA ILE A 310 -12.30 14.56 5.07
C ILE A 310 -10.87 14.76 5.60
N SER A 311 -10.06 15.63 4.97
CA SER A 311 -8.71 15.94 5.45
C SER A 311 -8.73 16.66 6.81
N THR A 312 -9.80 17.39 7.15
CA THR A 312 -9.96 17.96 8.50
C THR A 312 -10.21 16.85 9.52
N TYR A 313 -11.05 15.86 9.20
CA TYR A 313 -11.28 14.73 10.08
C TYR A 313 -10.00 13.89 10.27
N LYS A 314 -9.26 13.62 9.20
CA LYS A 314 -7.95 12.94 9.29
C LYS A 314 -6.95 13.69 10.16
N ALA A 315 -6.88 15.02 10.03
CA ALA A 315 -6.05 15.86 10.90
C ALA A 315 -6.51 15.80 12.38
N MET A 316 -7.82 15.80 12.65
CA MET A 316 -8.35 15.62 14.01
C MET A 316 -7.93 14.26 14.59
N MET A 317 -8.05 13.19 13.80
CA MET A 317 -7.64 11.84 14.19
C MET A 317 -6.13 11.74 14.51
N GLU A 318 -5.28 12.43 13.74
CA GLU A 318 -3.83 12.50 14.00
C GLU A 318 -3.51 13.23 15.30
N VAL A 319 -4.21 14.33 15.59
CA VAL A 319 -3.97 15.15 16.80
C VAL A 319 -4.35 14.42 18.07
N VAL A 320 -5.42 13.62 18.05
CA VAL A 320 -5.94 13.01 19.28
C VAL A 320 -4.95 12.00 19.88
N GLN A 321 -3.94 11.53 19.14
CA GLN A 321 -2.72 10.78 19.59
C GLN A 321 -2.92 9.59 20.56
N THR A 322 -4.16 9.27 20.92
CA THR A 322 -4.56 8.33 21.97
C THR A 322 -5.32 7.17 21.34
N GLU A 323 -5.32 6.02 22.01
CA GLU A 323 -6.21 4.90 21.73
C GLU A 323 -7.67 5.35 21.88
N ILE A 324 -8.26 5.91 20.82
CA ILE A 324 -9.68 6.23 20.79
C ILE A 324 -10.51 5.01 20.40
N SER A 325 -11.69 4.90 20.99
CA SER A 325 -12.69 3.90 20.60
C SER A 325 -13.35 4.27 19.27
N LEU A 326 -14.10 3.33 18.68
CA LEU A 326 -14.90 3.64 17.48
C LEU A 326 -16.03 4.63 17.80
N GLU A 327 -16.55 4.59 19.03
CA GLU A 327 -17.53 5.56 19.53
C GLU A 327 -16.93 6.95 19.61
N ASP A 328 -15.70 7.09 20.08
CA ASP A 328 -14.98 8.36 20.10
C ASP A 328 -14.71 8.87 18.66
N ALA A 329 -14.34 7.97 17.74
CA ALA A 329 -14.18 8.30 16.33
C ALA A 329 -15.50 8.83 15.72
N LEU A 330 -16.62 8.22 16.07
CA LEU A 330 -17.96 8.68 15.68
C LEU A 330 -18.31 10.03 16.32
N ASP A 331 -18.05 10.23 17.61
CA ASP A 331 -18.28 11.51 18.31
C ASP A 331 -17.47 12.64 17.65
N LEU A 332 -16.19 12.42 17.34
CA LEU A 332 -15.36 13.38 16.61
C LEU A 332 -15.92 13.74 15.23
N SER A 333 -16.55 12.77 14.56
CA SER A 333 -17.13 12.98 13.23
C SER A 333 -18.28 13.99 13.28
N GLN A 334 -19.00 14.06 14.42
CA GLN A 334 -20.09 15.00 14.65
C GLN A 334 -19.58 16.42 14.95
N GLU A 335 -18.34 16.55 15.40
CA GLU A 335 -17.72 17.81 15.80
C GLU A 335 -16.90 18.49 14.69
N ILE A 336 -16.88 17.90 13.50
CA ILE A 336 -16.10 18.34 12.34
C ILE A 336 -16.31 19.82 11.98
N GLU A 337 -17.52 20.37 12.18
CA GLU A 337 -17.86 21.76 11.83
C GLU A 337 -17.17 22.79 12.75
N LYS A 338 -16.58 22.35 13.86
CA LYS A 338 -15.78 23.20 14.76
C LYS A 338 -14.33 23.36 14.30
N PHE A 339 -13.88 22.61 13.29
CA PHE A 339 -12.49 22.56 12.88
C PHE A 339 -12.32 22.87 11.39
N SER A 340 -11.11 23.26 11.03
CA SER A 340 -10.70 23.43 9.64
C SER A 340 -9.20 23.21 9.52
N VAL A 341 -8.73 22.83 8.33
CA VAL A 341 -7.31 22.60 8.05
C VAL A 341 -6.82 23.55 6.96
N ILE A 342 -5.66 24.17 7.19
CA ILE A 342 -4.95 24.95 6.18
C ILE A 342 -3.98 23.98 5.48
N ARG A 343 -4.40 23.41 4.35
CA ARG A 343 -3.66 22.34 3.66
C ARG A 343 -2.33 22.83 3.08
N GLU A 344 -2.26 24.08 2.68
CA GLU A 344 -1.06 24.69 2.10
C GLU A 344 0.03 24.96 3.13
N ALA A 345 -0.27 24.87 4.43
CA ALA A 345 0.70 25.07 5.49
C ALA A 345 1.33 23.73 5.89
N ALA A 346 2.54 23.47 5.40
CA ALA A 346 3.33 22.28 5.73
C ALA A 346 4.32 22.50 6.88
N SER A 347 4.58 23.77 7.23
CA SER A 347 5.52 24.14 8.28
C SER A 347 5.02 25.35 9.08
N PRO A 348 5.62 25.62 10.26
CA PRO A 348 5.36 26.86 10.99
C PRO A 348 5.59 28.12 10.14
N ALA A 349 6.59 28.11 9.27
CA ALA A 349 6.86 29.22 8.36
C ALA A 349 5.71 29.44 7.36
N ASP A 350 5.14 28.38 6.81
CA ASP A 350 4.00 28.50 5.89
C ASP A 350 2.73 28.94 6.60
N TYR A 351 2.50 28.48 7.83
CA TYR A 351 1.41 28.99 8.66
C TYR A 351 1.55 30.50 8.93
N ALA A 352 2.75 30.94 9.29
CA ALA A 352 3.06 32.35 9.45
C ALA A 352 2.74 33.14 8.16
N ARG A 353 3.17 32.65 6.99
CA ARG A 353 2.84 33.28 5.70
C ARG A 353 1.34 33.34 5.46
N SER A 354 0.62 32.24 5.70
CA SER A 354 -0.84 32.17 5.55
C SER A 354 -1.58 33.15 6.47
N MET A 355 -1.06 33.36 7.68
CA MET A 355 -1.62 34.34 8.60
C MET A 355 -1.28 35.79 8.22
N LEU A 356 -0.06 36.03 7.74
CA LEU A 356 0.41 37.37 7.37
C LEU A 356 -0.15 37.84 6.02
N SER A 357 -0.46 36.94 5.09
CA SER A 357 -1.06 37.27 3.78
C SER A 357 -2.43 37.95 3.87
N LYS A 358 -3.08 37.88 5.05
CA LYS A 358 -4.32 38.61 5.37
C LYS A 358 -4.09 40.12 5.52
N TYR A 359 -2.84 40.56 5.61
CA TYR A 359 -2.44 41.95 5.74
C TYR A 359 -1.73 42.41 4.46
N CYS A 360 -1.89 43.68 4.10
CA CYS A 360 -1.15 44.27 2.99
C CYS A 360 0.24 44.72 3.48
N ILE A 361 1.27 43.91 3.21
CA ILE A 361 2.65 44.19 3.63
C ILE A 361 3.46 44.71 2.43
N GLU A 362 3.98 45.93 2.52
CA GLU A 362 4.90 46.46 1.50
C GLU A 362 6.20 45.65 1.47
N TYR A 363 6.68 45.30 0.27
CA TYR A 363 7.89 44.50 0.04
C TYR A 363 7.88 43.13 0.75
N GLU A 364 6.71 42.47 0.82
CA GLU A 364 6.48 41.20 1.51
C GLU A 364 7.57 40.14 1.24
N SER A 365 7.89 39.87 -0.02
CA SER A 365 8.87 38.84 -0.39
C SER A 365 10.29 39.14 0.14
N GLU A 366 10.72 40.40 0.11
CA GLU A 366 12.02 40.81 0.65
C GLU A 366 12.03 40.72 2.18
N LEU A 367 10.95 41.15 2.84
CA LEU A 367 10.79 41.04 4.29
C LEU A 367 10.83 39.57 4.73
N PHE A 368 10.05 38.70 4.08
CA PHE A 368 9.96 37.27 4.40
C PHE A 368 11.28 36.53 4.17
N SER A 369 12.07 36.96 3.17
CA SER A 369 13.41 36.40 2.94
C SER A 369 14.44 36.73 4.02
N ARG A 370 14.18 37.74 4.86
CA ARG A 370 15.11 38.25 5.89
C ARG A 370 14.62 38.05 7.33
N THR A 371 13.47 37.41 7.51
CA THR A 371 12.83 37.25 8.81
C THR A 371 12.71 35.77 9.20
N ASP A 372 12.74 35.52 10.50
CA ASP A 372 12.51 34.20 11.06
C ASP A 372 11.00 33.89 11.10
N LEU A 373 10.46 33.53 9.94
CA LEU A 373 9.06 33.13 9.81
C LEU A 373 8.76 31.82 10.54
N TYR A 374 9.75 30.94 10.66
CA TYR A 374 9.58 29.68 11.38
C TYR A 374 9.34 29.95 12.87
N GLY A 375 10.22 30.71 13.53
CA GLY A 375 10.07 31.06 14.94
C GLY A 375 8.81 31.88 15.22
N TYR A 376 8.45 32.82 14.33
CA TYR A 376 7.19 33.55 14.43
C TYR A 376 5.97 32.63 14.31
N GLY A 377 6.00 31.72 13.34
CA GLY A 377 4.97 30.71 13.12
C GLY A 377 4.79 29.77 14.31
N SER A 378 5.88 29.24 14.86
CA SER A 378 5.85 28.36 16.03
C SER A 378 5.22 29.07 17.22
N LYS A 379 5.59 30.33 17.47
CA LYS A 379 4.99 31.11 18.55
C LYS A 379 3.50 31.38 18.33
N LEU A 380 3.08 31.68 17.10
CA LEU A 380 1.67 31.82 16.76
C LEU A 380 0.90 30.52 16.95
N MET A 381 1.51 29.39 16.63
CA MET A 381 0.89 28.08 16.80
C MET A 381 0.64 27.78 18.28
N GLU A 382 1.66 28.01 19.12
CA GLU A 382 1.57 27.88 20.57
C GLU A 382 0.49 28.79 21.17
N GLU A 383 0.47 30.08 20.81
CA GLU A 383 -0.48 31.05 21.35
C GLU A 383 -1.94 30.77 20.95
N LYS A 384 -2.15 30.12 19.81
CA LYS A 384 -3.50 29.82 19.26
C LYS A 384 -3.93 28.37 19.45
N GLU A 385 -3.09 27.56 20.07
CA GLU A 385 -3.33 26.12 20.27
C GLU A 385 -3.74 25.41 18.96
N VAL A 386 -3.06 25.75 17.86
CA VAL A 386 -3.24 25.07 16.57
C VAL A 386 -2.21 23.98 16.38
N ALA A 387 -2.58 22.91 15.69
CA ALA A 387 -1.73 21.74 15.50
C ALA A 387 -1.23 21.64 14.06
N LEU A 388 0.07 21.37 13.90
CA LEU A 388 0.63 20.95 12.62
C LEU A 388 0.43 19.45 12.47
N THR A 389 -0.14 19.01 11.35
CA THR A 389 -0.46 17.60 11.05
C THR A 389 0.09 17.23 9.68
N GLU A 390 0.15 15.93 9.38
CA GLU A 390 0.47 15.43 8.04
C GLU A 390 -0.53 15.90 6.99
N TYR A 391 -1.70 16.44 7.36
CA TYR A 391 -2.74 16.97 6.47
C TYR A 391 -2.79 18.51 6.40
N GLY A 392 -1.97 19.21 7.20
CA GLY A 392 -1.83 20.67 7.23
C GLY A 392 -1.98 21.23 8.64
N VAL A 393 -2.22 22.53 8.76
CA VAL A 393 -2.43 23.15 10.07
C VAL A 393 -3.89 23.08 10.47
N LEU A 394 -4.22 22.25 11.45
CA LEU A 394 -5.53 22.12 12.06
C LEU A 394 -5.77 23.27 13.04
N TRP A 395 -6.91 23.95 12.91
CA TRP A 395 -7.30 25.01 13.81
C TRP A 395 -8.78 24.94 14.19
N SER A 396 -9.07 25.38 15.41
CA SER A 396 -10.42 25.40 15.96
C SER A 396 -11.12 26.73 15.67
N LEU A 397 -12.35 26.66 15.18
CA LEU A 397 -13.25 27.80 14.97
C LEU A 397 -13.88 28.30 16.28
N THR A 398 -13.89 27.45 17.31
CA THR A 398 -14.53 27.71 18.60
C THR A 398 -13.54 27.92 19.74
N GLY A 399 -12.26 27.60 19.52
CA GLY A 399 -11.21 27.59 20.53
C GLY A 399 -11.18 26.32 21.40
N GLN A 400 -12.07 25.36 21.15
CA GLN A 400 -12.00 24.04 21.78
C GLN A 400 -10.95 23.16 21.08
N THR A 401 -10.14 22.42 21.84
CA THR A 401 -9.21 21.42 21.29
C THR A 401 -9.96 20.16 20.87
N VAL A 402 -9.30 19.29 20.10
CA VAL A 402 -9.92 18.03 19.63
C VAL A 402 -10.22 17.11 20.83
N GLU A 403 -9.31 17.02 21.79
CA GLU A 403 -9.47 16.22 23.01
C GLU A 403 -10.59 16.75 23.91
N GLN A 404 -10.80 18.08 23.94
CA GLN A 404 -11.91 18.67 24.68
C GLN A 404 -13.28 18.29 24.12
N CYS A 405 -13.36 17.92 22.83
CA CYS A 405 -14.60 17.45 22.22
C CYS A 405 -14.98 16.04 22.72
N LEU A 406 -14.00 15.20 23.05
CA LEU A 406 -14.21 13.85 23.59
C LEU A 406 -14.49 13.83 25.09
N ASN A 407 -14.11 14.88 25.82
CA ASN A 407 -14.32 14.96 27.27
C ASN A 407 -15.82 15.16 27.59
N ARG A 408 -16.55 14.04 27.70
CA ARG A 408 -17.91 14.03 28.25
C ARG A 408 -17.85 14.52 29.71
N PRO A 409 -18.65 15.52 30.14
CA PRO A 409 -18.80 15.80 31.55
C PRO A 409 -19.35 14.54 32.20
N SER A 410 -18.60 13.95 33.12
CA SER A 410 -19.03 12.78 33.88
C SER A 410 -20.41 13.12 34.45
N GLN A 411 -21.45 12.37 34.06
CA GLN A 411 -22.72 12.40 34.77
C GLN A 411 -22.47 11.88 36.18
N SER A 412 -22.04 12.77 37.08
CA SER A 412 -22.16 12.56 38.51
C SER A 412 -23.65 12.49 38.79
N HIS A 413 -24.14 11.25 38.80
CA HIS A 413 -25.46 10.93 39.27
C HIS A 413 -25.63 11.60 40.64
N GLY A 414 -26.64 12.45 40.72
CA GLY A 414 -27.08 13.01 41.97
C GLY A 414 -27.35 11.88 42.96
N MET A 415 -26.64 11.90 44.07
CA MET A 415 -27.15 11.41 45.33
C MET A 415 -27.09 12.56 46.32
N GLU A 416 -28.20 13.31 46.37
CA GLU A 416 -28.66 13.84 47.65
C GLU A 416 -28.77 12.65 48.61
N MET A 417 -27.97 12.67 49.66
CA MET A 417 -28.23 11.90 50.87
C MET A 417 -28.26 12.90 52.03
N LYS A 418 -29.42 12.87 52.69
CA LYS A 418 -29.88 13.75 53.77
C LYS A 418 -28.90 13.98 54.91
#